data_AF-A0A2W4NS14-F1
#
_entry.id   AF-A0A2W4NS14-F1
#
_cell.length_a   1.000
_cell.length_b   1.000
_cell.length_c   1.000
_cell.angle_alpha   90.00
_cell.angle_beta   90.00
_cell.angle_gamma   90.00
#
_symmetry.space_group_name_H-M   'P 1'
#
loop_
_entity.id
_entity.type
_entity.pdbx_description
1 polymer ?
#
loop_
_entity_poly.entity_id
_entity_poly.type
_entity_poly.pdbx_seq_one_letter_code
_entity_poly.pdbx_strand_id
1 'polypeptide(L)'
;EAATEALIKTRNTAFERYRHYKLILGANASDLDKLKTPALTRTEITEENFDSVYSELVDQYAIELTNEAYRQENSVGGLMEFAGNAVVKLVGGQLGKTLPLNKNENAELNIFLPSSDFFNAASMVLKLAAPILGLIPQLGGHATPLGLGARIDFGGVQLAKAAEAGSDISKQIAQAFASSAERASKMASYYRRAEDYVLQANLATSDLMQFGRQIISSLIREQIAKRDYENHKKQIEQSQAMTEYMANKFTQEQLYSWMEGELSKTYYNCYKLAYDIAKRTEQTMKYEVMREEFDQIDYIKFSYWDGGYKGLLAGESLYLDLKRLEMGYHEHNSREYEMTKHVSIRRIDPLALLKLKATGACEINLPEWIYDMDSPGHYMRRIKSVALTIPCITGAYTSIHCKLSLLRSSIRTSSLKGDAYPRDTANEDTRFRDFNGAIQSIVTSTAQNDSGLFETNLRDERYLPFEGAGAISSWRLEIPNDIPAFDPDTISDVILHIRYTAREAGHLKADAVETVKTGMLETAGSLLQLFCLNQDFGTDWQRFTSAANDNARKLAVNLVEDHFPYWARVLGMDDTITLSFCCIDWTKHKLSIAPKAVSVVRTPDEGWKAAIDKDSEVFAFLKKNMANKVYMVASYVTA
;
A
#
# COMPACT_ATOMS: atom_id res chain seq x y z
N GLU A 1 -12.38 -29.96 -46.25
CA GLU A 1 -12.33 -29.73 -47.71
C GLU A 1 -11.54 -30.77 -48.50
N ALA A 2 -10.20 -30.76 -48.53
CA ALA A 2 -9.41 -31.65 -49.40
C ALA A 2 -9.68 -33.16 -49.18
N ALA A 3 -9.88 -33.59 -47.93
CA ALA A 3 -10.25 -34.97 -47.59
C ALA A 3 -11.64 -35.36 -48.14
N THR A 4 -12.61 -34.45 -48.11
CA THR A 4 -13.95 -34.65 -48.64
C THR A 4 -13.94 -34.81 -50.15
N GLU A 5 -13.15 -33.98 -50.84
CA GLU A 5 -12.97 -34.06 -52.29
C GLU A 5 -12.30 -35.37 -52.73
N ALA A 6 -11.32 -35.86 -51.95
CA ALA A 6 -10.72 -37.17 -52.18
C ALA A 6 -11.75 -38.30 -52.04
N LEU A 7 -12.60 -38.26 -51.01
CA LEU A 7 -13.66 -39.26 -50.81
C LEU A 7 -14.68 -39.28 -51.95
N ILE A 8 -15.03 -38.12 -52.51
CA ILE A 8 -15.93 -38.04 -53.68
C ILE A 8 -15.30 -38.68 -54.91
N LYS A 9 -14.00 -38.43 -55.17
CA LYS A 9 -13.27 -39.06 -56.28
C LYS A 9 -13.24 -40.59 -56.12
N THR A 10 -12.99 -41.07 -54.90
CA THR A 10 -13.00 -42.50 -54.58
C THR A 10 -14.39 -43.12 -54.75
N ARG A 11 -15.45 -42.45 -54.26
CA ARG A 11 -16.85 -42.88 -54.46
C ARG A 11 -17.22 -42.95 -55.93
N ASN A 12 -16.81 -41.97 -56.74
CA ASN A 12 -17.05 -41.98 -58.19
C ASN A 12 -16.36 -43.17 -58.86
N THR A 13 -15.17 -43.54 -58.40
CA THR A 13 -14.45 -44.72 -58.91
C THR A 13 -15.20 -46.01 -58.53
N ALA A 14 -15.73 -46.10 -57.31
CA ALA A 14 -16.58 -47.21 -56.88
C ALA A 14 -17.90 -47.27 -57.66
N PHE A 15 -18.49 -46.11 -58.00
CA PHE A 15 -19.69 -46.01 -58.83
C PHE A 15 -19.47 -46.58 -60.23
N GLU A 16 -18.35 -46.28 -60.88
CA GLU A 16 -18.05 -46.84 -62.21
C GLU A 16 -17.91 -48.37 -62.15
N ARG A 17 -17.32 -48.93 -61.08
CA ARG A 17 -17.27 -50.39 -60.86
C ARG A 17 -18.67 -50.97 -60.65
N TYR A 18 -19.47 -50.36 -59.78
CA TYR A 18 -20.86 -50.76 -59.54
C TYR A 18 -21.69 -50.75 -60.83
N ARG A 19 -21.62 -49.66 -61.58
CA ARG A 19 -22.30 -49.48 -62.88
C ARG A 19 -21.88 -50.56 -63.87
N HIS A 20 -20.57 -50.83 -63.98
CA HIS A 20 -20.05 -51.85 -64.87
C HIS A 20 -20.64 -53.25 -64.57
N TYR A 21 -20.57 -53.71 -63.31
CA TYR A 21 -21.05 -55.05 -62.95
C TYR A 21 -22.57 -55.17 -62.97
N LYS A 22 -23.32 -54.13 -62.58
CA LYS A 22 -24.80 -54.12 -62.67
C LYS A 22 -25.30 -54.14 -64.11
N LEU A 23 -24.64 -53.44 -65.04
CA LEU A 23 -24.98 -53.52 -66.47
C LEU A 23 -24.77 -54.92 -67.04
N ILE A 24 -23.69 -55.60 -66.64
CA ILE A 24 -23.43 -56.99 -67.04
C ILE A 24 -24.53 -57.94 -66.53
N LEU A 25 -25.07 -57.67 -65.34
CA LEU A 25 -26.17 -58.43 -64.74
C LEU A 25 -27.57 -58.05 -65.29
N GLY A 26 -27.65 -57.15 -66.27
CA GLY A 26 -28.88 -56.81 -66.98
C GLY A 26 -29.69 -55.64 -66.38
N ALA A 27 -29.11 -54.86 -65.48
CA ALA A 27 -29.75 -53.65 -64.96
C ALA A 27 -29.82 -52.54 -66.03
N ASN A 28 -30.86 -51.70 -65.97
CA ASN A 28 -31.04 -50.59 -66.91
C ASN A 28 -30.06 -49.44 -66.62
N ALA A 29 -29.38 -48.95 -67.64
CA ALA A 29 -28.43 -47.83 -67.53
C ALA A 29 -29.07 -46.55 -66.92
N SER A 30 -30.32 -46.25 -67.29
CA SER A 30 -31.05 -45.08 -66.82
C SER A 30 -31.32 -45.07 -65.32
N ASP A 31 -31.43 -46.25 -64.69
CA ASP A 31 -31.68 -46.37 -63.25
C ASP A 31 -30.37 -46.30 -62.45
N LEU A 32 -29.26 -46.76 -63.04
CA LEU A 32 -27.93 -46.66 -62.44
C LEU A 32 -27.40 -45.22 -62.47
N ASP A 33 -27.63 -44.47 -63.55
CA ASP A 33 -27.12 -43.10 -63.69
C ASP A 33 -27.75 -42.13 -62.67
N LYS A 34 -28.93 -42.43 -62.13
CA LYS A 34 -29.56 -41.69 -61.01
C LYS A 34 -28.75 -41.77 -59.70
N LEU A 35 -27.93 -42.80 -59.54
CA LEU A 35 -27.11 -43.05 -58.34
C LEU A 35 -25.72 -42.41 -58.43
N LYS A 36 -25.43 -41.70 -59.53
CA LYS A 36 -24.16 -40.97 -59.70
C LYS A 36 -24.05 -39.90 -58.61
N THR A 37 -22.86 -39.77 -58.04
CA THR A 37 -22.62 -38.78 -56.97
C THR A 37 -23.01 -37.37 -57.43
N PRO A 38 -23.93 -36.69 -56.72
CA PRO A 38 -24.27 -35.31 -57.02
C PRO A 38 -23.08 -34.38 -56.71
N ALA A 39 -23.12 -33.16 -57.27
CA ALA A 39 -22.11 -32.15 -56.99
C ALA A 39 -22.07 -31.82 -55.49
N LEU A 40 -20.88 -31.50 -54.98
CA LEU A 40 -20.69 -31.19 -53.57
C LEU A 40 -21.42 -29.89 -53.22
N THR A 41 -22.40 -29.98 -52.32
CA THR A 41 -23.13 -28.82 -51.79
C THR A 41 -22.72 -28.64 -50.34
N ARG A 42 -22.12 -27.49 -50.01
CA ARG A 42 -21.67 -27.17 -48.64
C ARG A 42 -22.70 -26.26 -47.98
N THR A 43 -23.71 -26.84 -47.36
CA THR A 43 -24.67 -26.13 -46.53
C THR A 43 -24.12 -25.93 -45.12
N GLU A 44 -24.31 -24.74 -44.56
CA GLU A 44 -23.91 -24.45 -43.19
C GLU A 44 -24.88 -25.11 -42.20
N ILE A 45 -24.32 -25.82 -41.22
CA ILE A 45 -25.09 -26.58 -40.24
C ILE A 45 -25.26 -25.72 -38.97
N THR A 46 -26.50 -25.49 -38.58
CA THR A 46 -26.93 -24.84 -37.34
C THR A 46 -27.78 -25.81 -36.53
N GLU A 47 -28.04 -25.50 -35.27
CA GLU A 47 -28.91 -26.31 -34.41
C GLU A 47 -30.33 -26.42 -34.99
N GLU A 48 -30.85 -25.34 -35.57
CA GLU A 48 -32.22 -25.28 -36.12
C GLU A 48 -32.36 -26.05 -37.44
N ASN A 49 -31.29 -26.19 -38.23
CA ASN A 49 -31.34 -26.84 -39.54
C ASN A 49 -30.65 -28.21 -39.58
N PHE A 50 -30.13 -28.70 -38.45
CA PHE A 50 -29.34 -29.93 -38.40
C PHE A 50 -30.12 -31.12 -38.95
N ASP A 51 -31.34 -31.35 -38.47
CA ASP A 51 -32.14 -32.51 -38.87
C ASP A 51 -32.47 -32.47 -40.36
N SER A 52 -32.82 -31.28 -40.90
CA SER A 52 -33.12 -31.13 -42.32
C SER A 52 -31.87 -31.33 -43.18
N VAL A 53 -30.76 -30.66 -42.86
CA VAL A 53 -29.51 -30.76 -43.64
C VAL A 53 -28.93 -32.18 -43.54
N TYR A 54 -29.00 -32.83 -42.38
CA TYR A 54 -28.56 -34.20 -42.21
C TYR A 54 -29.40 -35.17 -43.04
N SER A 55 -30.73 -35.01 -43.04
CA SER A 55 -31.62 -35.82 -43.87
C SER A 55 -31.30 -35.65 -45.37
N GLU A 56 -31.08 -34.42 -45.83
CA GLU A 56 -30.66 -34.14 -47.21
C GLU A 56 -29.32 -34.80 -47.56
N LEU A 57 -28.34 -34.76 -46.64
CA LEU A 57 -27.04 -35.42 -46.84
C LEU A 57 -27.16 -36.94 -46.89
N VAL A 58 -28.04 -37.53 -46.07
CA VAL A 58 -28.34 -38.96 -46.08
C VAL A 58 -29.00 -39.36 -47.40
N ASP A 59 -30.00 -38.60 -47.84
CA ASP A 59 -30.69 -38.83 -49.11
C ASP A 59 -29.75 -38.72 -50.32
N GLN A 60 -28.77 -37.79 -50.27
CA GLN A 60 -27.82 -37.59 -51.37
C GLN A 60 -26.69 -38.63 -51.40
N TYR A 61 -26.13 -38.99 -50.24
CA TYR A 61 -24.88 -39.74 -50.17
C TYR A 61 -25.02 -41.15 -49.59
N ALA A 62 -25.99 -41.40 -48.70
CA ALA A 62 -26.17 -42.66 -47.98
C ALA A 62 -27.42 -43.45 -48.40
N ILE A 63 -27.77 -43.38 -49.69
CA ILE A 63 -28.84 -44.18 -50.30
C ILE A 63 -28.60 -45.67 -50.02
N GLU A 64 -29.62 -46.36 -49.49
CA GLU A 64 -29.56 -47.81 -49.30
C GLU A 64 -29.67 -48.53 -50.64
N LEU A 65 -28.70 -49.40 -50.92
CA LEU A 65 -28.65 -50.19 -52.14
C LEU A 65 -28.81 -51.67 -51.78
N THR A 66 -29.65 -52.37 -52.54
CA THR A 66 -29.87 -53.81 -52.35
C THR A 66 -28.78 -54.63 -53.04
N ASN A 67 -28.25 -55.60 -52.31
CA ASN A 67 -27.35 -56.61 -52.87
C ASN A 67 -28.08 -57.48 -53.90
N GLU A 68 -27.36 -57.86 -54.94
CA GLU A 68 -27.81 -58.86 -55.90
C GLU A 68 -27.84 -60.24 -55.24
N ALA A 69 -28.95 -60.94 -55.42
CA ALA A 69 -29.11 -62.29 -54.92
C ALA A 69 -28.24 -63.25 -55.73
N TYR A 70 -27.46 -64.08 -55.04
CA TYR A 70 -26.82 -65.23 -55.68
C TYR A 70 -27.91 -66.17 -56.18
N ARG A 71 -27.65 -66.79 -57.33
CA ARG A 71 -28.52 -67.82 -57.86
C ARG A 71 -28.61 -68.99 -56.87
N GLN A 72 -29.82 -69.31 -56.44
CA GLN A 72 -30.08 -70.49 -55.61
C GLN A 72 -30.37 -71.69 -56.53
N GLU A 73 -29.53 -72.73 -56.46
CA GLU A 73 -29.79 -73.97 -57.18
C GLU A 73 -30.64 -74.93 -56.33
N ASN A 74 -31.93 -75.03 -56.67
CA ASN A 74 -32.79 -76.08 -56.14
C ASN A 74 -32.49 -77.40 -56.89
N SER A 75 -31.95 -78.38 -56.16
CA SER A 75 -31.57 -79.75 -56.53
C SER A 75 -30.21 -79.96 -57.25
N VAL A 76 -29.30 -80.71 -56.59
CA VAL A 76 -28.04 -81.26 -57.16
C VAL A 76 -28.31 -82.59 -57.91
N GLY A 77 -29.54 -82.85 -58.33
CA GLY A 77 -29.90 -84.07 -59.04
C GLY A 77 -31.37 -84.08 -59.39
N GLY A 78 -31.68 -84.12 -60.69
CA GLY A 78 -33.05 -84.23 -61.18
C GLY A 78 -33.29 -83.51 -62.50
N LEU A 79 -32.78 -84.08 -63.60
CA LEU A 79 -33.42 -84.16 -64.93
C LEU A 79 -32.55 -85.01 -65.89
N MET A 80 -32.35 -86.29 -65.55
CA MET A 80 -31.78 -87.31 -66.45
C MET A 80 -32.38 -88.68 -66.12
N GLU A 81 -33.71 -88.74 -66.05
CA GLU A 81 -34.50 -89.96 -65.80
C GLU A 81 -35.03 -90.60 -67.11
N PHE A 82 -34.34 -90.41 -68.24
CA PHE A 82 -34.72 -91.09 -69.49
C PHE A 82 -33.58 -91.77 -70.26
N ALA A 83 -32.33 -91.71 -69.80
CA ALA A 83 -31.24 -92.47 -70.45
C ALA A 83 -30.06 -92.88 -69.53
N GLY A 84 -29.94 -92.34 -68.32
CA GLY A 84 -28.73 -92.52 -67.49
C GLY A 84 -28.69 -93.78 -66.62
N ASN A 85 -29.83 -94.34 -66.20
CA ASN A 85 -29.82 -95.43 -65.21
C ASN A 85 -29.33 -96.78 -65.76
N ALA A 86 -29.37 -96.98 -67.09
CA ALA A 86 -28.83 -98.18 -67.73
C ALA A 86 -27.30 -98.15 -67.87
N VAL A 87 -26.69 -96.97 -68.00
CA VAL A 87 -25.23 -96.81 -68.15
C VAL A 87 -24.55 -96.63 -66.79
N VAL A 88 -25.18 -95.91 -65.85
CA VAL A 88 -24.61 -95.66 -64.50
C VAL A 88 -24.51 -96.94 -63.66
N LYS A 89 -25.43 -97.91 -63.81
CA LYS A 89 -25.34 -99.22 -63.14
C LYS A 89 -24.27 -100.15 -63.74
N LEU A 90 -23.79 -99.88 -64.96
CA LEU A 90 -22.81 -100.72 -65.66
C LEU A 90 -21.36 -100.25 -65.48
N VAL A 91 -21.13 -99.01 -65.01
CA VAL A 91 -19.80 -98.35 -65.06
C VAL A 91 -19.30 -97.77 -63.73
N GLY A 92 -20.13 -97.65 -62.68
CA GLY A 92 -19.65 -97.50 -61.30
C GLY A 92 -18.74 -96.30 -60.93
N GLY A 93 -18.74 -95.20 -61.69
CA GLY A 93 -17.97 -94.00 -61.35
C GLY A 93 -18.74 -93.01 -60.45
N GLN A 94 -18.22 -92.67 -59.26
CA GLN A 94 -18.72 -91.59 -58.39
C GLN A 94 -17.56 -90.71 -57.91
N LEU A 95 -17.06 -89.81 -58.77
CA LEU A 95 -15.92 -88.94 -58.43
C LEU A 95 -16.29 -87.59 -57.77
N GLY A 96 -17.57 -87.20 -57.70
CA GLY A 96 -17.97 -85.83 -57.33
C GLY A 96 -18.79 -85.62 -56.05
N LYS A 97 -18.92 -86.58 -55.12
CA LYS A 97 -19.88 -86.46 -53.99
C LYS A 97 -19.49 -85.49 -52.86
N THR A 98 -18.25 -84.99 -52.80
CA THR A 98 -17.74 -84.17 -51.69
C THR A 98 -17.50 -82.70 -52.03
N LEU A 99 -17.79 -82.26 -53.25
CA LEU A 99 -17.56 -80.89 -53.72
C LEU A 99 -18.89 -80.13 -53.92
N PRO A 100 -18.96 -78.81 -53.60
CA PRO A 100 -20.12 -77.97 -53.91
C PRO A 100 -20.12 -77.60 -55.41
N LEU A 101 -20.52 -78.56 -56.24
CA LEU A 101 -20.54 -78.44 -57.69
C LEU A 101 -21.86 -77.82 -58.16
N ASN A 102 -21.80 -76.92 -59.14
CA ASN A 102 -23.01 -76.47 -59.85
C ASN A 102 -23.59 -77.60 -60.74
N LYS A 103 -24.83 -77.44 -61.22
CA LYS A 103 -25.51 -78.47 -62.05
C LYS A 103 -24.69 -78.95 -63.25
N ASN A 104 -23.93 -78.09 -63.90
CA ASN A 104 -23.15 -78.44 -65.09
C ASN A 104 -21.81 -79.10 -64.73
N GLU A 105 -21.13 -78.62 -63.70
CA GLU A 105 -19.95 -79.28 -63.10
C GLU A 105 -20.30 -80.72 -62.70
N ASN A 106 -21.49 -80.92 -62.11
CA ASN A 106 -21.99 -82.24 -61.74
C ASN A 106 -22.28 -83.12 -62.98
N ALA A 107 -22.94 -82.59 -64.01
CA ALA A 107 -23.25 -83.33 -65.23
C ALA A 107 -21.98 -83.70 -66.03
N GLU A 108 -20.99 -82.82 -66.09
CA GLU A 108 -19.68 -83.09 -66.70
C GLU A 108 -18.98 -84.26 -66.01
N LEU A 109 -18.75 -84.13 -64.69
CA LEU A 109 -17.92 -85.05 -63.92
C LEU A 109 -18.57 -86.40 -63.65
N ASN A 110 -19.89 -86.43 -63.42
CA ASN A 110 -20.59 -87.64 -62.98
C ASN A 110 -21.42 -88.33 -64.07
N ILE A 111 -21.67 -87.68 -65.23
CA ILE A 111 -22.52 -88.26 -66.29
C ILE A 111 -21.75 -88.35 -67.61
N PHE A 112 -21.26 -87.23 -68.14
CA PHE A 112 -20.74 -87.18 -69.50
C PHE A 112 -19.32 -87.77 -69.64
N LEU A 113 -18.38 -87.42 -68.76
CA LEU A 113 -17.03 -88.00 -68.78
C LEU A 113 -17.02 -89.52 -68.56
N PRO A 114 -17.68 -90.06 -67.51
CA PRO A 114 -17.68 -91.52 -67.28
C PRO A 114 -18.35 -92.31 -68.44
N SER A 115 -19.40 -91.75 -69.05
CA SER A 115 -20.07 -92.37 -70.20
C SER A 115 -19.18 -92.39 -71.44
N SER A 116 -18.46 -91.30 -71.71
CA SER A 116 -17.46 -91.23 -72.78
C SER A 116 -16.37 -92.29 -72.60
N ASP A 117 -15.81 -92.41 -71.39
CA ASP A 117 -14.75 -93.37 -71.09
C ASP A 117 -15.20 -94.82 -71.30
N PHE A 118 -16.44 -95.14 -70.90
CA PHE A 118 -17.01 -96.47 -71.13
C PHE A 118 -17.14 -96.83 -72.61
N PHE A 119 -17.72 -95.95 -73.42
CA PHE A 119 -17.90 -96.23 -74.85
C PHE A 119 -16.56 -96.22 -75.61
N ASN A 120 -15.58 -95.44 -75.16
CA ASN A 120 -14.20 -95.54 -75.66
C ASN A 120 -13.58 -96.90 -75.34
N ALA A 121 -13.75 -97.41 -74.11
CA ALA A 121 -13.28 -98.74 -73.73
C ALA A 121 -13.97 -99.85 -74.54
N ALA A 122 -15.29 -99.78 -74.73
CA ALA A 122 -16.06 -100.73 -75.55
C ALA A 122 -15.61 -100.71 -77.03
N SER A 123 -15.39 -99.52 -77.59
CA SER A 123 -14.83 -99.34 -78.93
C SER A 123 -13.46 -100.02 -79.06
N MET A 124 -12.57 -99.82 -78.09
CA MET A 124 -11.23 -100.42 -78.08
C MET A 124 -11.28 -101.95 -78.10
N VAL A 125 -12.17 -102.56 -77.31
CA VAL A 125 -12.38 -104.02 -77.28
C VAL A 125 -12.87 -104.54 -78.64
N LEU A 126 -13.90 -103.91 -79.22
CA LEU A 126 -14.44 -104.32 -80.52
C LEU A 126 -13.42 -104.19 -81.65
N LYS A 127 -12.59 -103.14 -81.60
CA LYS A 127 -11.54 -102.89 -82.58
C LYS A 127 -10.41 -103.92 -82.49
N LEU A 128 -10.11 -104.42 -81.30
CA LEU A 128 -9.16 -105.53 -81.09
C LEU A 128 -9.72 -106.89 -81.52
N ALA A 129 -11.05 -107.09 -81.41
CA ALA A 129 -11.71 -108.34 -81.77
C ALA A 129 -11.92 -108.50 -83.29
N ALA A 130 -12.10 -107.39 -84.04
CA ALA A 130 -12.39 -107.43 -85.47
C ALA A 130 -11.37 -108.20 -86.34
N PRO A 131 -10.03 -108.05 -86.17
CA PRO A 131 -9.04 -108.83 -86.93
C PRO A 131 -9.10 -110.33 -86.63
N ILE A 132 -9.44 -110.71 -85.40
CA ILE A 132 -9.53 -112.11 -84.95
C ILE A 132 -10.72 -112.80 -85.62
N LEU A 133 -11.89 -112.13 -85.66
CA LEU A 133 -13.10 -112.65 -86.32
C LEU A 133 -12.92 -112.83 -87.82
N GLY A 134 -12.03 -112.05 -88.45
CA GLY A 134 -11.70 -112.13 -89.87
C GLY A 134 -10.98 -113.42 -90.29
N LEU A 135 -10.44 -114.20 -89.35
CA LEU A 135 -9.71 -115.45 -89.61
C LEU A 135 -10.62 -116.68 -89.82
N ILE A 136 -11.94 -116.56 -89.66
CA ILE A 136 -12.90 -117.67 -89.82
C ILE A 136 -13.19 -117.94 -91.33
N PRO A 137 -12.98 -119.16 -91.86
CA PRO A 137 -13.10 -119.46 -93.30
C PRO A 137 -14.55 -119.40 -93.84
N GLN A 138 -14.70 -119.14 -95.15
CA GLN A 138 -16.01 -118.98 -95.82
C GLN A 138 -16.54 -120.32 -96.37
N LEU A 139 -17.83 -120.61 -96.18
CA LEU A 139 -18.50 -121.83 -96.67
C LEU A 139 -19.55 -121.49 -97.74
N GLY A 140 -19.58 -122.26 -98.84
CA GLY A 140 -20.61 -122.15 -99.89
C GLY A 140 -20.81 -123.44 -100.69
N GLY A 141 -22.06 -123.73 -101.05
CA GLY A 141 -22.51 -124.94 -101.76
C GLY A 141 -23.00 -124.67 -103.19
N HIS A 142 -22.89 -125.66 -104.07
CA HIS A 142 -23.28 -125.58 -105.49
C HIS A 142 -24.24 -126.73 -105.85
N ALA A 143 -25.28 -126.46 -106.64
CA ALA A 143 -26.13 -127.49 -107.26
C ALA A 143 -26.42 -127.12 -108.71
N THR A 144 -26.07 -128.02 -109.64
CA THR A 144 -26.29 -127.87 -111.09
C THR A 144 -26.71 -129.22 -111.71
N PRO A 145 -27.86 -129.25 -112.40
CA PRO A 145 -28.02 -130.17 -113.53
C PRO A 145 -28.51 -129.41 -114.78
N LEU A 146 -27.72 -129.52 -115.85
CA LEU A 146 -27.92 -128.89 -117.18
C LEU A 146 -27.65 -127.37 -117.28
N GLY A 147 -26.67 -126.88 -116.52
CA GLY A 147 -25.89 -125.71 -116.95
C GLY A 147 -26.34 -124.32 -116.49
N LEU A 148 -27.37 -124.18 -115.65
CA LEU A 148 -27.75 -122.92 -115.01
C LEU A 148 -28.15 -123.15 -113.53
N GLY A 149 -27.32 -122.71 -112.57
CA GLY A 149 -27.58 -122.78 -111.11
C GLY A 149 -26.67 -121.83 -110.29
N ALA A 150 -27.17 -121.31 -109.17
CA ALA A 150 -26.61 -120.20 -108.37
C ALA A 150 -25.81 -120.63 -107.12
N ARG A 151 -24.96 -119.72 -106.59
CA ARG A 151 -24.05 -119.89 -105.41
C ARG A 151 -24.37 -118.88 -104.29
N ILE A 152 -24.28 -119.30 -103.01
CA ILE A 152 -24.38 -118.47 -101.79
C ILE A 152 -23.16 -118.76 -100.89
N ASP A 153 -22.49 -117.72 -100.34
CA ASP A 153 -21.35 -117.84 -99.39
C ASP A 153 -21.56 -116.95 -98.12
N PHE A 154 -21.21 -117.44 -96.93
CA PHE A 154 -21.19 -116.71 -95.62
C PHE A 154 -19.94 -117.10 -94.80
N GLY A 155 -19.30 -116.16 -94.07
CA GLY A 155 -18.11 -116.45 -93.25
C GLY A 155 -17.43 -115.22 -92.60
N GLY A 156 -16.21 -115.39 -92.09
CA GLY A 156 -15.51 -114.47 -91.15
C GLY A 156 -15.32 -113.02 -91.58
N VAL A 157 -15.29 -112.75 -92.88
CA VAL A 157 -15.17 -111.37 -93.42
C VAL A 157 -16.37 -110.50 -93.04
N GLN A 158 -17.58 -111.09 -92.95
CA GLN A 158 -18.78 -110.33 -92.57
C GLN A 158 -18.83 -110.04 -91.06
N LEU A 159 -18.24 -110.92 -90.24
CA LEU A 159 -18.17 -110.75 -88.78
C LEU A 159 -17.13 -109.67 -88.38
N ALA A 160 -15.98 -109.62 -89.06
CA ALA A 160 -14.98 -108.58 -88.84
C ALA A 160 -15.51 -107.17 -89.15
N LYS A 161 -16.22 -107.02 -90.29
CA LYS A 161 -16.86 -105.74 -90.66
C LYS A 161 -17.94 -105.30 -89.66
N ALA A 162 -18.70 -106.25 -89.10
CA ALA A 162 -19.68 -105.94 -88.07
C ALA A 162 -19.02 -105.44 -86.77
N ALA A 163 -17.89 -106.03 -86.38
CA ALA A 163 -17.12 -105.60 -85.21
C ALA A 163 -16.44 -104.23 -85.42
N GLU A 164 -15.89 -103.94 -86.61
CA GLU A 164 -15.38 -102.60 -86.98
C GLU A 164 -16.50 -101.55 -86.96
N ALA A 165 -17.64 -101.83 -87.57
CA ALA A 165 -18.80 -100.94 -87.53
C ALA A 165 -19.28 -100.68 -86.09
N GLY A 166 -19.31 -101.71 -85.23
CA GLY A 166 -19.63 -101.57 -83.82
C GLY A 166 -18.61 -100.73 -83.03
N SER A 167 -17.31 -100.86 -83.32
CA SER A 167 -16.25 -100.02 -82.77
C SER A 167 -16.45 -98.55 -83.16
N ASP A 168 -16.73 -98.27 -84.43
CA ASP A 168 -16.89 -96.90 -84.92
C ASP A 168 -18.16 -96.23 -84.38
N ILE A 169 -19.27 -96.97 -84.26
CA ILE A 169 -20.49 -96.50 -83.58
C ILE A 169 -20.18 -96.17 -82.12
N SER A 170 -19.49 -97.06 -81.40
CA SER A 170 -19.12 -96.84 -80.00
C SER A 170 -18.21 -95.61 -79.84
N LYS A 171 -17.27 -95.40 -80.76
CA LYS A 171 -16.38 -94.22 -80.76
C LYS A 171 -17.14 -92.92 -81.03
N GLN A 172 -18.12 -92.93 -81.93
CA GLN A 172 -18.97 -91.76 -82.18
C GLN A 172 -19.81 -91.41 -80.96
N ILE A 173 -20.37 -92.41 -80.26
CA ILE A 173 -21.12 -92.19 -79.01
C ILE A 173 -20.20 -91.61 -77.93
N ALA A 174 -18.97 -92.12 -77.80
CA ALA A 174 -17.99 -91.58 -76.86
C ALA A 174 -17.65 -90.11 -77.17
N GLN A 175 -17.41 -89.75 -78.44
CA GLN A 175 -17.17 -88.37 -78.85
C GLN A 175 -18.37 -87.45 -78.58
N ALA A 176 -19.60 -87.91 -78.74
CA ALA A 176 -20.80 -87.14 -78.42
C ALA A 176 -20.90 -86.83 -76.91
N PHE A 177 -20.54 -87.79 -76.06
CA PHE A 177 -20.46 -87.59 -74.61
C PHE A 177 -19.30 -86.68 -74.21
N ALA A 178 -18.11 -86.83 -74.79
CA ALA A 178 -16.97 -85.93 -74.56
C ALA A 178 -17.29 -84.47 -74.96
N SER A 179 -17.96 -84.27 -76.10
CA SER A 179 -18.44 -82.94 -76.53
C SER A 179 -19.49 -82.37 -75.57
N SER A 180 -20.32 -83.22 -74.97
CA SER A 180 -21.30 -82.81 -73.95
C SER A 180 -20.63 -82.41 -72.63
N ALA A 181 -19.58 -83.13 -72.22
CA ALA A 181 -18.73 -82.75 -71.09
C ALA A 181 -18.09 -81.38 -71.30
N GLU A 182 -17.50 -81.12 -72.46
CA GLU A 182 -16.89 -79.81 -72.78
C GLU A 182 -17.92 -78.67 -72.76
N ARG A 183 -19.14 -78.90 -73.29
CA ARG A 183 -20.24 -77.93 -73.19
C ARG A 183 -20.64 -77.65 -71.74
N ALA A 184 -20.74 -78.69 -70.92
CA ALA A 184 -21.05 -78.56 -69.51
C ALA A 184 -19.95 -77.76 -68.76
N SER A 185 -18.68 -78.05 -69.01
CA SER A 185 -17.52 -77.32 -68.47
C SER A 185 -17.53 -75.83 -68.83
N LYS A 186 -17.78 -75.52 -70.10
CA LYS A 186 -17.92 -74.14 -70.58
C LYS A 186 -19.08 -73.42 -69.91
N MET A 187 -20.23 -74.08 -69.77
CA MET A 187 -21.40 -73.49 -69.12
C MET A 187 -21.19 -73.29 -67.61
N ALA A 188 -20.50 -74.21 -66.94
CA ALA A 188 -20.08 -74.06 -65.55
C ALA A 188 -19.15 -72.86 -65.35
N SER A 189 -18.15 -72.71 -66.23
CA SER A 189 -17.25 -71.56 -66.22
C SER A 189 -18.00 -70.23 -66.38
N TYR A 190 -19.02 -70.19 -67.24
CA TYR A 190 -19.89 -69.02 -67.36
C TYR A 190 -20.73 -68.77 -66.10
N TYR A 191 -21.20 -69.80 -65.42
CA TYR A 191 -21.91 -69.63 -64.15
C TYR A 191 -21.02 -69.11 -63.03
N ARG A 192 -19.81 -69.65 -62.86
CA ARG A 192 -18.85 -69.12 -61.89
C ARG A 192 -18.50 -67.66 -62.18
N ARG A 193 -18.30 -67.31 -63.45
CA ARG A 193 -18.09 -65.92 -63.85
C ARG A 193 -19.29 -65.02 -63.53
N ALA A 194 -20.51 -65.53 -63.67
CA ALA A 194 -21.72 -64.79 -63.29
C ALA A 194 -21.82 -64.60 -61.76
N GLU A 195 -21.46 -65.62 -60.96
CA GLU A 195 -21.34 -65.51 -59.49
C GLU A 195 -20.28 -64.47 -59.09
N ASP A 196 -19.14 -64.43 -59.78
CA ASP A 196 -18.10 -63.42 -59.58
C ASP A 196 -18.61 -62.01 -59.91
N TYR A 197 -19.40 -61.84 -60.97
CA TYR A 197 -20.03 -60.55 -61.26
C TYR A 197 -21.01 -60.11 -60.16
N VAL A 198 -21.80 -61.05 -59.61
CA VAL A 198 -22.66 -60.79 -58.45
C VAL A 198 -21.83 -60.38 -57.23
N LEU A 199 -20.73 -61.07 -56.95
CA LEU A 199 -19.82 -60.71 -55.86
C LEU A 199 -19.23 -59.31 -56.04
N GLN A 200 -18.69 -59.00 -57.22
CA GLN A 200 -18.10 -57.69 -57.49
C GLN A 200 -19.15 -56.57 -57.47
N ALA A 201 -20.37 -56.84 -57.94
CA ALA A 201 -21.49 -55.90 -57.81
C ALA A 201 -21.83 -55.64 -56.33
N ASN A 202 -21.86 -56.68 -55.49
CA ASN A 202 -22.17 -56.56 -54.06
C ASN A 202 -21.06 -55.85 -53.27
N LEU A 203 -19.79 -56.11 -53.59
CA LEU A 203 -18.65 -55.39 -53.03
C LEU A 203 -18.70 -53.90 -53.42
N ALA A 204 -18.92 -53.59 -54.70
CA ALA A 204 -19.05 -52.21 -55.16
C ALA A 204 -20.28 -51.50 -54.55
N THR A 205 -21.37 -52.23 -54.30
CA THR A 205 -22.57 -51.76 -53.59
C THR A 205 -22.20 -51.35 -52.16
N SER A 206 -21.49 -52.23 -51.44
CA SER A 206 -21.04 -51.97 -50.07
C SER A 206 -20.05 -50.79 -50.00
N ASP A 207 -19.09 -50.74 -50.93
CA ASP A 207 -18.12 -49.64 -51.06
C ASP A 207 -18.83 -48.30 -51.29
N LEU A 208 -19.83 -48.26 -52.18
CA LEU A 208 -20.63 -47.05 -52.44
C LEU A 208 -21.35 -46.54 -51.20
N MET A 209 -21.99 -47.45 -50.44
CA MET A 209 -22.68 -47.11 -49.19
C MET A 209 -21.68 -46.64 -48.13
N GLN A 210 -20.52 -47.29 -48.00
CA GLN A 210 -19.48 -46.92 -47.06
C GLN A 210 -18.91 -45.54 -47.37
N PHE A 211 -18.49 -45.30 -48.62
CA PHE A 211 -17.95 -43.99 -49.03
C PHE A 211 -19.01 -42.89 -48.91
N GLY A 212 -20.28 -43.20 -49.19
CA GLY A 212 -21.40 -42.31 -48.94
C GLY A 212 -21.45 -41.81 -47.49
N ARG A 213 -21.45 -42.72 -46.52
CA ARG A 213 -21.45 -42.40 -45.08
C ARG A 213 -20.17 -41.66 -44.65
N GLN A 214 -19.02 -42.01 -45.23
CA GLN A 214 -17.75 -41.32 -44.96
C GLN A 214 -17.76 -39.87 -45.46
N ILE A 215 -18.38 -39.59 -46.61
CA ILE A 215 -18.55 -38.22 -47.12
C ILE A 215 -19.37 -37.38 -46.15
N ILE A 216 -20.51 -37.90 -45.67
CA ILE A 216 -21.35 -37.22 -44.66
C ILE A 216 -20.53 -36.90 -43.40
N SER A 217 -19.81 -37.89 -42.86
CA SER A 217 -18.95 -37.68 -41.68
C SER A 217 -17.88 -36.62 -41.94
N SER A 218 -17.26 -36.62 -43.13
CA SER A 218 -16.25 -35.64 -43.48
C SER A 218 -16.81 -34.22 -43.62
N LEU A 219 -18.02 -34.07 -44.16
CA LEU A 219 -18.71 -32.77 -44.27
C LEU A 219 -19.05 -32.20 -42.90
N ILE A 220 -19.54 -33.03 -41.98
CA ILE A 220 -19.80 -32.61 -40.60
C ILE A 220 -18.50 -32.19 -39.90
N ARG A 221 -17.40 -32.96 -40.08
CA ARG A 221 -16.08 -32.60 -39.52
C ARG A 221 -15.54 -31.27 -40.05
N GLU A 222 -15.82 -30.94 -41.31
CA GLU A 222 -15.47 -29.64 -41.88
C GLU A 222 -16.19 -28.49 -41.15
N GLN A 223 -17.49 -28.65 -40.88
CA GLN A 223 -18.27 -27.66 -40.11
C GLN A 223 -17.79 -27.56 -38.66
N ILE A 224 -17.47 -28.68 -38.01
CA ILE A 224 -16.88 -28.70 -36.66
C ILE A 224 -15.57 -27.91 -36.65
N ALA A 225 -14.64 -28.19 -37.58
CA ALA A 225 -13.36 -27.51 -37.65
C ALA A 225 -13.51 -26.00 -37.94
N LYS A 226 -14.45 -25.62 -38.83
CA LYS A 226 -14.79 -24.21 -39.07
C LYS A 226 -15.31 -23.55 -37.79
N ARG A 227 -16.19 -24.22 -37.05
CA ARG A 227 -16.76 -23.69 -35.81
C ARG A 227 -15.71 -23.57 -34.70
N ASP A 228 -14.81 -24.54 -34.57
CA ASP A 228 -13.68 -24.48 -33.64
C ASP A 228 -12.76 -23.29 -33.98
N TYR A 229 -12.48 -23.06 -35.27
CA TYR A 229 -11.74 -21.89 -35.72
C TYR A 229 -12.43 -20.57 -35.33
N GLU A 230 -13.74 -20.44 -35.57
CA GLU A 230 -14.51 -19.26 -35.16
C GLU A 230 -14.51 -19.06 -33.64
N ASN A 231 -14.66 -20.14 -32.87
CA ASN A 231 -14.59 -20.10 -31.41
C ASN A 231 -13.22 -19.64 -30.92
N HIS A 232 -12.12 -20.15 -31.51
CA HIS A 232 -10.77 -19.68 -31.20
C HIS A 232 -10.59 -18.20 -31.55
N LYS A 233 -11.10 -17.74 -32.70
CA LYS A 233 -11.07 -16.32 -33.05
C LYS A 233 -11.79 -15.45 -32.02
N LYS A 234 -12.98 -15.87 -31.57
CA LYS A 234 -13.72 -15.19 -30.49
C LYS A 234 -12.99 -15.23 -29.16
N GLN A 235 -12.36 -16.34 -28.80
CA GLN A 235 -11.55 -16.43 -27.57
C GLN A 235 -10.37 -15.47 -27.60
N ILE A 236 -9.70 -15.34 -28.76
CA ILE A 236 -8.61 -14.37 -28.96
C ILE A 236 -9.15 -12.94 -28.78
N GLU A 237 -10.26 -12.61 -29.44
CA GLU A 237 -10.90 -11.29 -29.34
C GLU A 237 -11.31 -10.96 -27.89
N GLN A 238 -11.95 -11.89 -27.18
CA GLN A 238 -12.32 -11.72 -25.77
C GLN A 238 -11.10 -11.57 -24.86
N SER A 239 -10.04 -12.33 -25.09
CA SER A 239 -8.79 -12.23 -24.32
C SER A 239 -8.08 -10.90 -24.54
N GLN A 240 -8.10 -10.40 -25.78
CA GLN A 240 -7.61 -9.07 -26.12
C GLN A 240 -8.45 -7.98 -25.42
N ALA A 241 -9.77 -8.05 -25.49
CA ALA A 241 -10.67 -7.11 -24.81
C ALA A 241 -10.48 -7.12 -23.28
N MET A 242 -10.25 -8.28 -22.67
CA MET A 242 -9.96 -8.40 -21.24
C MET A 242 -8.61 -7.77 -20.87
N THR A 243 -7.59 -7.95 -21.72
CA THR A 243 -6.28 -7.34 -21.53
C THR A 243 -6.36 -5.83 -21.65
N GLU A 244 -7.06 -5.33 -22.67
CA GLU A 244 -7.30 -3.90 -22.87
C GLU A 244 -8.07 -3.29 -21.70
N TYR A 245 -9.12 -3.97 -21.21
CA TYR A 245 -9.83 -3.54 -20.00
C TYR A 245 -8.92 -3.51 -18.77
N MET A 246 -8.09 -4.53 -18.54
CA MET A 246 -7.18 -4.56 -17.39
C MET A 246 -6.09 -3.49 -17.47
N ALA A 247 -5.67 -3.12 -18.69
CA ALA A 247 -4.69 -2.06 -18.93
C ALA A 247 -5.29 -0.65 -18.83
N ASN A 248 -6.57 -0.46 -19.19
CA ASN A 248 -7.22 0.85 -19.26
C ASN A 248 -8.19 1.15 -18.12
N LYS A 249 -8.53 0.16 -17.27
CA LYS A 249 -9.39 0.39 -16.11
C LYS A 249 -8.76 1.43 -15.18
N PHE A 250 -9.59 2.22 -14.53
CA PHE A 250 -9.12 3.25 -13.60
C PHE A 250 -8.27 2.68 -12.45
N THR A 251 -8.62 1.51 -11.90
CA THR A 251 -7.90 0.82 -10.83
C THR A 251 -6.71 0.00 -11.36
N GLN A 252 -5.92 0.61 -12.23
CA GLN A 252 -4.68 0.06 -12.77
C GLN A 252 -3.50 0.23 -11.81
N GLU A 253 -2.39 -0.43 -12.11
CA GLU A 253 -1.13 -0.35 -11.34
C GLU A 253 -0.68 1.10 -11.12
N GLN A 254 -0.74 1.95 -12.15
CA GLN A 254 -0.32 3.35 -12.06
C GLN A 254 -1.11 4.14 -11.00
N LEU A 255 -2.41 3.86 -10.82
CA LEU A 255 -3.21 4.49 -9.77
C LEU A 255 -2.66 4.10 -8.40
N TYR A 256 -2.37 2.82 -8.17
CA TYR A 256 -1.84 2.34 -6.90
C TYR A 256 -0.43 2.86 -6.62
N SER A 257 0.45 2.91 -7.63
CA SER A 257 1.78 3.54 -7.49
C SER A 257 1.69 5.03 -7.17
N TRP A 258 0.75 5.75 -7.80
CA TRP A 258 0.49 7.15 -7.48
C TRP A 258 -0.05 7.32 -6.05
N MET A 259 -1.05 6.51 -5.66
CA MET A 259 -1.61 6.51 -4.31
C MET A 259 -0.55 6.19 -3.26
N GLU A 260 0.30 5.20 -3.51
CA GLU A 260 1.41 4.83 -2.63
C GLU A 260 2.37 6.01 -2.43
N GLY A 261 2.72 6.72 -3.51
CA GLY A 261 3.56 7.91 -3.47
C GLY A 261 2.94 9.05 -2.63
N GLU A 262 1.68 9.39 -2.90
CA GLU A 262 0.97 10.46 -2.19
C GLU A 262 0.71 10.10 -0.71
N LEU A 263 0.32 8.85 -0.43
CA LEU A 263 0.13 8.37 0.94
C LEU A 263 1.45 8.35 1.71
N SER A 264 2.54 7.86 1.13
CA SER A 264 3.85 7.83 1.78
C SER A 264 4.35 9.25 2.10
N LYS A 265 4.18 10.18 1.16
CA LYS A 265 4.52 11.60 1.36
C LYS A 265 3.68 12.24 2.46
N THR A 266 2.38 12.03 2.43
CA THR A 266 1.45 12.58 3.44
C THR A 266 1.74 11.99 4.82
N TYR A 267 1.96 10.68 4.90
CA TYR A 267 2.30 9.98 6.14
C TYR A 267 3.58 10.52 6.77
N TYR A 268 4.64 10.73 5.97
CA TYR A 268 5.89 11.32 6.47
C TYR A 268 5.72 12.77 6.95
N ASN A 269 4.91 13.58 6.27
CA ASN A 269 4.63 14.95 6.70
C ASN A 269 3.83 14.98 8.03
N CYS A 270 2.84 14.10 8.19
CA CYS A 270 2.10 13.94 9.43
C CYS A 270 3.03 13.52 10.58
N TYR A 271 3.95 12.57 10.31
CA TYR A 271 4.97 12.16 11.28
C TYR A 271 5.86 13.33 11.72
N LYS A 272 6.37 14.13 10.78
CA LYS A 272 7.18 15.32 11.09
C LYS A 272 6.43 16.30 11.99
N LEU A 273 5.18 16.60 11.64
CA LEU A 273 4.35 17.50 12.45
C LEU A 273 4.14 16.95 13.86
N ALA A 274 3.83 15.65 13.99
CA ALA A 274 3.65 15.01 15.28
C ALA A 274 4.94 15.02 16.11
N TYR A 275 6.09 14.77 15.49
CA TYR A 275 7.40 14.86 16.13
C TYR A 275 7.71 16.27 16.60
N ASP A 276 7.47 17.29 15.77
CA ASP A 276 7.72 18.69 16.12
C ASP A 276 6.87 19.13 17.32
N ILE A 277 5.60 18.73 17.36
CA ILE A 277 4.71 18.98 18.50
C ILE A 277 5.20 18.24 19.74
N ALA A 278 5.55 16.96 19.62
CA ALA A 278 6.07 16.17 20.74
C ALA A 278 7.37 16.78 21.31
N LYS A 279 8.25 17.29 20.45
CA LYS A 279 9.47 17.99 20.88
C LYS A 279 9.18 19.31 21.57
N ARG A 280 8.18 20.07 21.14
CA ARG A 280 7.71 21.26 21.87
C ARG A 280 7.16 20.88 23.25
N THR A 281 6.40 19.80 23.35
CA THR A 281 5.90 19.28 24.63
C THR A 281 7.03 18.90 25.59
N GLU A 282 8.09 18.28 25.07
CA GLU A 282 9.29 17.99 25.87
C GLU A 282 9.97 19.27 26.35
N GLN A 283 10.12 20.27 25.47
CA GLN A 283 10.68 21.57 25.85
C GLN A 283 9.84 22.30 26.90
N THR A 284 8.51 22.27 26.78
CA THR A 284 7.60 22.88 27.77
C THR A 284 7.66 22.14 29.11
N MET A 285 7.70 20.80 29.10
CA MET A 285 7.89 20.02 30.33
C MET A 285 9.21 20.38 31.01
N LYS A 286 10.32 20.43 30.25
CA LYS A 286 11.64 20.80 30.78
C LYS A 286 11.61 22.22 31.35
N TYR A 287 10.91 23.15 30.71
CA TYR A 287 10.73 24.52 31.19
C TYR A 287 9.89 24.62 32.49
N GLU A 288 8.80 23.86 32.59
CA GLU A 288 7.92 23.88 33.77
C GLU A 288 8.54 23.17 34.98
N VAL A 289 9.15 22.01 34.77
CA VAL A 289 9.71 21.19 35.85
C VAL A 289 11.11 21.66 36.24
N MET A 290 11.94 22.10 35.28
CA MET A 290 13.30 22.64 35.49
C MET A 290 14.07 21.90 36.60
N ARG A 291 14.36 20.63 36.36
CA ARG A 291 15.25 19.81 37.18
C ARG A 291 16.39 19.32 36.31
N GLU A 292 17.61 19.34 36.87
CA GLU A 292 18.81 18.90 36.16
C GLU A 292 18.71 17.46 35.66
N GLU A 293 17.95 16.61 36.38
CA GLU A 293 17.66 15.23 36.01
C GLU A 293 17.01 15.11 34.63
N PHE A 294 16.15 16.07 34.24
CA PHE A 294 15.43 16.04 32.97
C PHE A 294 16.16 16.75 31.83
N ASP A 295 17.08 17.66 32.13
CA ASP A 295 17.82 18.36 31.10
C ASP A 295 18.66 17.39 30.25
N GLN A 296 19.15 16.30 30.87
CA GLN A 296 19.95 15.26 30.21
C GLN A 296 19.11 14.13 29.57
N ILE A 297 17.84 13.99 29.94
CA ILE A 297 16.98 12.93 29.42
C ILE A 297 16.31 13.41 28.13
N ASP A 298 16.58 12.70 27.03
CA ASP A 298 15.84 12.86 25.78
C ASP A 298 14.68 11.87 25.73
N TYR A 299 13.48 12.36 26.05
CA TYR A 299 12.25 11.55 25.98
C TYR A 299 11.86 11.27 24.54
N ILE A 300 11.84 12.31 23.71
CA ILE A 300 11.42 12.21 22.32
C ILE A 300 12.66 12.04 21.43
N LYS A 301 12.76 10.94 20.69
CA LYS A 301 13.93 10.60 19.85
C LYS A 301 13.64 10.90 18.39
N PHE A 302 14.65 11.26 17.60
CA PHE A 302 14.45 11.49 16.17
C PHE A 302 14.28 10.18 15.37
N SER A 303 14.67 9.03 15.95
CA SER A 303 14.82 7.75 15.24
C SER A 303 13.55 6.89 15.15
N TYR A 304 12.35 7.46 15.32
CA TYR A 304 11.11 6.65 15.22
C TYR A 304 10.78 6.25 13.78
N TRP A 305 11.24 7.01 12.80
CA TRP A 305 10.99 6.72 11.39
C TRP A 305 12.02 5.74 10.82
N ASP A 306 11.58 4.54 10.49
CA ASP A 306 12.38 3.56 9.75
C ASP A 306 12.18 3.69 8.23
N GLY A 307 13.21 4.16 7.52
CA GLY A 307 13.17 4.26 6.05
C GLY A 307 13.02 2.93 5.33
N GLY A 308 13.50 1.82 5.91
CA GLY A 308 13.43 0.48 5.32
C GLY A 308 11.99 -0.07 5.26
N TYR A 309 11.16 0.31 6.24
CA TYR A 309 9.75 -0.11 6.33
C TYR A 309 8.77 1.06 6.13
N LYS A 310 9.17 2.11 5.42
CA LYS A 310 8.33 3.29 5.12
C LYS A 310 7.74 3.96 6.37
N GLY A 311 8.42 3.89 7.51
CA GLY A 311 8.01 4.50 8.77
C GLY A 311 6.85 3.79 9.47
N LEU A 312 6.51 2.55 9.10
CA LEU A 312 5.50 1.78 9.83
C LEU A 312 5.89 1.66 11.31
N LEU A 313 4.90 1.74 12.21
CA LEU A 313 5.04 1.73 13.67
C LEU A 313 5.73 2.95 14.32
N ALA A 314 6.04 4.00 13.54
CA ALA A 314 6.62 5.23 14.06
C ALA A 314 5.67 5.97 15.03
N GLY A 315 4.35 5.85 14.84
CA GLY A 315 3.35 6.50 15.69
C GLY A 315 3.25 5.84 17.07
N GLU A 316 3.26 4.51 17.13
CA GLU A 316 3.14 3.71 18.34
C GLU A 316 4.36 3.90 19.25
N SER A 317 5.56 3.96 18.66
CA SER A 317 6.79 4.24 19.39
C SER A 317 6.83 5.66 19.94
N LEU A 318 6.46 6.66 19.14
CA LEU A 318 6.33 8.05 19.59
C LEU A 318 5.29 8.18 20.72
N TYR A 319 4.15 7.50 20.60
CA TYR A 319 3.09 7.53 21.60
C TYR A 319 3.56 6.94 22.95
N LEU A 320 4.31 5.85 22.93
CA LEU A 320 4.87 5.27 24.15
C LEU A 320 5.81 6.25 24.86
N ASP A 321 6.68 6.93 24.12
CA ASP A 321 7.61 7.89 24.71
C ASP A 321 6.90 9.17 25.19
N LEU A 322 5.82 9.60 24.53
CA LEU A 322 4.91 10.63 25.05
C LEU A 322 4.28 10.22 26.38
N LYS A 323 3.89 8.95 26.54
CA LYS A 323 3.37 8.45 27.82
C LYS A 323 4.43 8.41 28.91
N ARG A 324 5.68 8.11 28.58
CA ARG A 324 6.80 8.20 29.53
C ARG A 324 7.05 9.65 29.96
N LEU A 325 6.97 10.59 29.03
CA LEU A 325 7.07 12.04 29.31
C LEU A 325 5.93 12.48 30.25
N GLU A 326 4.69 12.07 29.97
CA GLU A 326 3.53 12.37 30.82
C GLU A 326 3.69 11.83 32.25
N MET A 327 4.14 10.58 32.41
CA MET A 327 4.41 10.02 33.74
C MET A 327 5.52 10.77 34.46
N GLY A 328 6.63 11.08 33.78
CA GLY A 328 7.72 11.88 34.35
C GLY A 328 7.26 13.27 34.81
N TYR A 329 6.34 13.90 34.07
CA TYR A 329 5.73 15.17 34.47
C TYR A 329 4.90 15.01 35.75
N HIS A 330 4.01 14.03 35.82
CA HIS A 330 3.16 13.83 37.00
C HIS A 330 3.92 13.45 38.27
N GLU A 331 5.01 12.70 38.15
CA GLU A 331 5.84 12.32 39.29
C GLU A 331 6.59 13.52 39.90
N HIS A 332 7.00 14.49 39.08
CA HIS A 332 7.86 15.59 39.53
C HIS A 332 7.17 16.95 39.61
N ASN A 333 5.99 17.11 38.99
CA ASN A 333 5.12 18.26 39.15
C ASN A 333 4.44 18.23 40.52
N SER A 334 5.19 18.69 41.52
CA SER A 334 4.75 18.84 42.89
C SER A 334 4.49 20.31 43.18
N ARG A 335 3.61 20.59 44.14
CA ARG A 335 3.26 21.96 44.51
C ARG A 335 4.48 22.65 45.14
N GLU A 336 5.00 23.66 44.46
CA GLU A 336 6.04 24.55 44.98
C GLU A 336 5.45 25.56 45.99
N TYR A 337 6.30 26.18 46.80
CA TYR A 337 5.85 27.21 47.75
C TYR A 337 5.48 28.48 47.02
N GLU A 338 4.21 28.85 47.08
CA GLU A 338 3.68 30.09 46.49
C GLU A 338 3.86 31.24 47.48
N MET A 339 4.62 32.25 47.09
CA MET A 339 4.99 33.38 47.93
C MET A 339 4.74 34.70 47.21
N THR A 340 4.56 35.77 47.98
CA THR A 340 4.40 37.14 47.45
C THR A 340 5.43 38.05 48.08
N LYS A 341 6.19 38.76 47.25
CA LYS A 341 7.12 39.82 47.66
C LYS A 341 6.60 41.16 47.15
N HIS A 342 6.54 42.15 48.03
CA HIS A 342 6.34 43.54 47.65
C HIS A 342 7.67 44.28 47.70
N VAL A 343 8.10 44.81 46.56
CA VAL A 343 9.35 45.57 46.45
C VAL A 343 9.02 47.03 46.17
N SER A 344 9.38 47.88 47.13
CA SER A 344 9.30 49.34 47.02
C SER A 344 10.56 49.86 46.35
N ILE A 345 10.43 50.54 45.20
CA ILE A 345 11.58 51.15 44.51
C ILE A 345 12.22 52.21 45.41
N ARG A 346 11.42 52.98 46.17
CA ARG A 346 11.91 53.96 47.14
C ARG A 346 12.87 53.37 48.17
N ARG A 347 12.69 52.10 48.57
CA ARG A 347 13.53 51.43 49.57
C ARG A 347 14.74 50.72 48.97
N ILE A 348 14.60 50.12 47.78
CA ILE A 348 15.70 49.36 47.16
C ILE A 348 16.69 50.27 46.45
N ASP A 349 16.19 51.23 45.68
CA ASP A 349 17.01 52.19 44.94
C ASP A 349 16.26 53.54 44.83
N PRO A 350 16.39 54.41 45.84
CA PRO A 350 15.73 55.70 45.83
C PRO A 350 16.24 56.63 44.72
N LEU A 351 17.49 56.46 44.27
CA LEU A 351 18.04 57.26 43.18
C LEU A 351 17.38 56.87 41.86
N ALA A 352 17.09 55.59 41.64
CA ALA A 352 16.32 55.13 40.50
C ALA A 352 14.90 55.70 40.49
N LEU A 353 14.23 55.82 41.66
CA LEU A 353 12.92 56.48 41.75
C LEU A 353 13.00 57.97 41.35
N LEU A 354 13.99 58.70 41.87
CA LEU A 354 14.18 60.11 41.50
C LEU A 354 14.55 60.28 40.02
N LYS A 355 15.33 59.34 39.46
CA LYS A 355 15.64 59.29 38.04
C LYS A 355 14.37 59.06 37.21
N LEU A 356 13.50 58.11 37.63
CA LEU A 356 12.21 57.86 36.98
C LEU A 356 11.35 59.13 36.94
N LYS A 357 11.26 59.87 38.06
CA LYS A 357 10.54 61.15 38.10
C LYS A 357 11.14 62.19 37.14
N ALA A 358 12.47 62.30 37.11
CA ALA A 358 13.16 63.33 36.33
C ALA A 358 13.16 63.06 34.81
N THR A 359 13.50 61.83 34.41
CA THR A 359 13.72 61.44 33.00
C THR A 359 12.56 60.66 32.41
N GLY A 360 11.67 60.09 33.24
CA GLY A 360 10.61 59.18 32.80
C GLY A 360 11.07 57.73 32.63
N ALA A 361 12.34 57.41 32.91
CA ALA A 361 12.83 56.04 32.80
C ALA A 361 13.86 55.71 33.88
N CYS A 362 13.79 54.50 34.43
CA CYS A 362 14.78 53.99 35.35
C CYS A 362 15.02 52.48 35.16
N GLU A 363 16.17 52.03 35.63
CA GLU A 363 16.53 50.62 35.69
C GLU A 363 16.79 50.26 37.15
N ILE A 364 16.29 49.10 37.56
CA ILE A 364 16.42 48.59 38.92
C ILE A 364 16.90 47.14 38.88
N ASN A 365 17.63 46.74 39.92
CA ASN A 365 18.08 45.37 40.10
C ASN A 365 17.45 44.78 41.35
N LEU A 366 16.88 43.59 41.22
CA LEU A 366 16.33 42.79 42.31
C LEU A 366 17.32 41.66 42.62
N PRO A 367 18.23 41.88 43.59
CA PRO A 367 19.18 40.86 44.02
C PRO A 367 18.53 39.74 44.84
N GLU A 368 19.27 38.64 45.00
CA GLU A 368 18.82 37.45 45.72
C GLU A 368 18.48 37.72 47.19
N TRP A 369 19.27 38.56 47.86
CA TRP A 369 19.18 38.80 49.30
C TRP A 369 17.80 39.35 49.74
N ILE A 370 17.08 40.06 48.87
CA ILE A 370 15.74 40.60 49.18
C ILE A 370 14.75 39.48 49.48
N TYR A 371 14.92 38.33 48.83
CA TYR A 371 14.09 37.14 49.02
C TYR A 371 14.59 36.29 50.19
N ASP A 372 15.91 36.26 50.43
CA ASP A 372 16.51 35.59 51.58
C ASP A 372 16.17 36.28 52.91
N MET A 373 16.01 37.61 52.92
CA MET A 373 15.57 38.36 54.10
C MET A 373 14.19 37.91 54.60
N ASP A 374 13.28 37.58 53.70
CA ASP A 374 11.94 37.13 54.06
C ASP A 374 11.90 35.61 54.31
N SER A 375 12.60 34.86 53.47
CA SER A 375 12.54 33.40 53.41
C SER A 375 13.90 32.79 53.04
N PRO A 376 14.82 32.68 54.02
CA PRO A 376 16.15 32.12 53.78
C PRO A 376 16.09 30.60 53.63
N GLY A 377 16.97 30.04 52.81
CA GLY A 377 17.04 28.60 52.54
C GLY A 377 16.12 28.11 51.43
N HIS A 378 15.62 29.00 50.58
CA HIS A 378 14.89 28.64 49.37
C HIS A 378 15.79 28.77 48.14
N TYR A 379 15.58 27.88 47.18
CA TYR A 379 16.21 27.94 45.85
C TYR A 379 15.12 27.84 44.78
N MET A 380 15.51 27.89 43.50
CA MET A 380 14.59 27.75 42.38
C MET A 380 13.44 28.79 42.39
N ARG A 381 13.77 30.05 42.70
CA ARG A 381 12.79 31.13 42.80
C ARG A 381 12.36 31.60 41.41
N ARG A 382 11.11 31.33 41.04
CA ARG A 382 10.54 31.67 39.72
C ARG A 382 9.32 32.54 39.84
N ILE A 383 9.24 33.56 39.01
CA ILE A 383 8.11 34.48 38.95
C ILE A 383 6.90 33.74 38.38
N LYS A 384 5.74 33.89 39.02
CA LYS A 384 4.44 33.44 38.52
C LYS A 384 3.65 34.59 37.91
N SER A 385 3.70 35.77 38.52
CA SER A 385 3.09 36.99 37.98
C SER A 385 3.72 38.23 38.63
N VAL A 386 3.80 39.33 37.87
CA VAL A 386 4.18 40.64 38.40
C VAL A 386 3.05 41.63 38.17
N ALA A 387 2.75 42.41 39.19
CA ALA A 387 1.86 43.57 39.10
C ALA A 387 2.55 44.83 39.63
N LEU A 388 2.13 45.98 39.15
CA LEU A 388 2.73 47.27 39.44
C LEU A 388 1.70 48.20 40.08
N THR A 389 2.11 48.86 41.16
CA THR A 389 1.33 49.93 41.81
C THR A 389 2.16 51.20 41.85
N ILE A 390 1.62 52.30 41.31
CA ILE A 390 2.24 53.63 41.34
C ILE A 390 1.31 54.56 42.14
N PRO A 391 1.53 54.72 43.45
CA PRO A 391 0.80 55.70 44.24
C PRO A 391 1.19 57.13 43.84
N CYS A 392 0.34 57.78 43.04
CA CYS A 392 0.48 59.17 42.63
C CYS A 392 -0.87 59.91 42.69
N ILE A 393 -0.85 61.24 42.55
CA ILE A 393 -2.05 62.06 42.52
C ILE A 393 -2.42 62.27 41.05
N THR A 394 -3.55 61.71 40.64
CA THR A 394 -4.07 61.84 39.27
C THR A 394 -5.45 62.48 39.26
N GLY A 395 -5.81 63.08 38.11
CA GLY A 395 -7.15 63.59 37.86
C GLY A 395 -8.16 62.46 37.64
N ALA A 396 -9.45 62.79 37.71
CA ALA A 396 -10.52 61.84 37.37
C ALA A 396 -10.37 61.36 35.92
N TYR A 397 -10.48 60.04 35.72
CA TYR A 397 -10.35 59.37 34.42
C TYR A 397 -8.98 59.51 33.73
N THR A 398 -7.93 59.91 34.46
CA THR A 398 -6.56 59.89 33.94
C THR A 398 -5.96 58.50 34.13
N SER A 399 -5.57 57.86 33.02
CA SER A 399 -4.83 56.59 33.05
C SER A 399 -3.34 56.83 33.36
N ILE A 400 -2.74 55.88 34.07
CA ILE A 400 -1.31 55.88 34.38
C ILE A 400 -0.67 54.80 33.53
N HIS A 401 0.00 55.22 32.46
CA HIS A 401 0.73 54.32 31.59
C HIS A 401 2.18 54.22 32.03
N CYS A 402 2.58 53.04 32.50
CA CYS A 402 3.97 52.71 32.76
C CYS A 402 4.29 51.37 32.10
N LYS A 403 5.33 51.35 31.27
CA LYS A 403 5.88 50.14 30.67
C LYS A 403 6.90 49.54 31.62
N LEU A 404 6.71 48.29 32.00
CA LEU A 404 7.64 47.50 32.80
C LEU A 404 8.25 46.43 31.90
N SER A 405 9.57 46.40 31.79
CA SER A 405 10.30 45.45 30.94
C SER A 405 11.31 44.66 31.77
N LEU A 406 11.37 43.35 31.57
CA LEU A 406 12.38 42.48 32.17
C LEU A 406 13.60 42.43 31.25
N LEU A 407 14.73 42.96 31.68
CA LEU A 407 15.97 43.01 30.89
C LEU A 407 16.76 41.70 31.01
N ARG A 408 16.86 41.18 32.23
CA ARG A 408 17.61 39.97 32.57
C ARG A 408 16.94 39.28 33.75
N SER A 409 16.95 37.96 33.76
CA SER A 409 16.60 37.18 34.95
C SER A 409 17.57 36.03 35.17
N SER A 410 17.65 35.56 36.41
CA SER A 410 18.52 34.48 36.83
C SER A 410 17.82 33.61 37.87
N ILE A 411 17.99 32.30 37.75
CA ILE A 411 17.43 31.30 38.68
C ILE A 411 18.57 30.52 39.30
N ARG A 412 18.57 30.36 40.63
CA ARG A 412 19.40 29.37 41.31
C ARG A 412 18.78 27.99 41.14
N THR A 413 19.28 27.20 40.19
CA THR A 413 18.73 25.87 39.84
C THR A 413 19.20 24.77 40.78
N SER A 414 20.42 24.89 41.31
CA SER A 414 21.00 23.87 42.17
C SER A 414 20.88 24.23 43.64
N SER A 415 20.52 23.23 44.46
CA SER A 415 20.61 23.31 45.91
C SER A 415 21.95 22.79 46.44
N LEU A 416 22.90 22.37 45.59
CA LEU A 416 24.14 21.77 46.06
C LEU A 416 24.97 22.75 46.90
N LYS A 417 25.61 22.23 47.95
CA LYS A 417 26.53 22.98 48.78
C LYS A 417 27.85 23.18 48.02
N GLY A 418 28.07 24.38 47.49
CA GLY A 418 29.38 24.82 46.99
C GLY A 418 30.25 25.41 48.10
N ASP A 419 31.48 25.81 47.77
CA ASP A 419 32.41 26.41 48.74
C ASP A 419 31.91 27.73 49.37
N ALA A 420 31.07 28.50 48.65
CA ALA A 420 30.47 29.75 49.13
C ALA A 420 29.01 29.94 48.64
N TYR A 421 28.14 30.51 49.47
CA TYR A 421 26.74 30.80 49.12
C TYR A 421 26.54 31.90 48.06
N PRO A 422 27.29 33.02 48.11
CA PRO A 422 27.23 34.05 47.07
C PRO A 422 27.52 33.47 45.69
N ARG A 423 26.93 34.10 44.68
CA ARG A 423 27.22 33.79 43.28
C ARG A 423 28.67 34.15 42.96
N ASP A 424 29.39 33.24 42.30
CA ASP A 424 30.70 33.58 41.73
C ASP A 424 30.47 34.46 40.49
N THR A 425 31.01 35.69 40.54
CA THR A 425 30.97 36.65 39.42
C THR A 425 32.23 36.61 38.56
N ALA A 426 33.28 35.93 39.00
CA ALA A 426 34.55 35.82 38.29
C ALA A 426 34.58 34.61 37.34
N ASN A 427 33.94 33.51 37.72
CA ASN A 427 33.85 32.29 36.92
C ASN A 427 32.39 31.92 36.57
N GLU A 428 32.23 30.93 35.70
CA GLU A 428 30.92 30.36 35.38
C GLU A 428 30.37 29.54 36.55
N ASP A 429 29.26 30.00 37.13
CA ASP A 429 28.58 29.35 38.25
C ASP A 429 27.39 28.52 37.75
N THR A 430 27.59 27.20 37.64
CA THR A 430 26.57 26.25 37.14
C THR A 430 25.33 26.14 38.04
N ARG A 431 25.37 26.67 39.26
CA ARG A 431 24.21 26.73 40.17
C ARG A 431 23.18 27.76 39.71
N PHE A 432 23.57 28.69 38.83
CA PHE A 432 22.70 29.73 38.31
C PHE A 432 22.48 29.57 36.81
N ARG A 433 21.22 29.69 36.41
CA ARG A 433 20.82 29.75 35.01
C ARG A 433 20.36 31.17 34.67
N ASP A 434 21.10 31.83 33.78
CA ASP A 434 20.80 33.19 33.32
C ASP A 434 19.96 33.21 32.05
N PHE A 435 19.02 34.13 31.99
CA PHE A 435 18.14 34.39 30.84
C PHE A 435 18.31 35.85 30.40
N ASN A 436 19.00 36.06 29.28
CA ASN A 436 19.38 37.39 28.78
C ASN A 436 18.75 37.78 27.42
N GLY A 437 17.79 37.02 26.89
CA GLY A 437 17.43 37.06 25.45
C GLY A 437 15.98 37.37 25.08
N ALA A 438 15.06 37.51 26.03
CA ALA A 438 13.65 37.77 25.73
C ALA A 438 13.15 38.92 26.60
N ILE A 439 13.28 40.16 26.10
CA ILE A 439 12.66 41.32 26.75
C ILE A 439 11.15 41.14 26.65
N GLN A 440 10.56 40.61 27.71
CA GLN A 440 9.13 40.67 27.93
C GLN A 440 8.80 42.03 28.53
N SER A 441 7.62 42.55 28.21
CA SER A 441 7.17 43.81 28.79
C SER A 441 5.67 43.82 28.97
N ILE A 442 5.20 44.51 30.01
CA ILE A 442 3.80 44.83 30.23
C ILE A 442 3.63 46.34 30.23
N VAL A 443 2.41 46.81 29.98
CA VAL A 443 2.04 48.21 30.11
C VAL A 443 0.85 48.30 31.05
N THR A 444 0.98 49.14 32.07
CA THR A 444 -0.12 49.43 32.99
C THR A 444 -1.04 50.51 32.44
N SER A 445 -2.28 50.53 32.92
CA SER A 445 -3.26 51.58 32.60
C SER A 445 -3.88 52.19 33.85
N THR A 446 -4.04 51.40 34.91
CA THR A 446 -4.56 51.88 36.20
C THR A 446 -3.44 52.14 37.21
N ALA A 447 -2.32 51.42 37.06
CA ALA A 447 -1.19 51.41 38.00
C ALA A 447 -1.62 51.18 39.47
N GLN A 448 -2.68 50.40 39.68
CA GLN A 448 -3.12 49.92 40.99
C GLN A 448 -3.19 48.40 40.98
N ASN A 449 -2.15 47.75 41.50
CA ASN A 449 -1.96 46.30 41.43
C ASN A 449 -2.21 45.75 40.02
N ASP A 450 -1.71 46.47 39.02
CA ASP A 450 -1.98 46.26 37.59
C ASP A 450 -0.91 45.35 36.99
N SER A 451 -1.30 44.20 36.45
CA SER A 451 -0.40 43.25 35.81
C SER A 451 -0.22 43.48 34.31
N GLY A 452 -0.84 44.51 33.74
CA GLY A 452 -0.89 44.76 32.30
C GLY A 452 -1.74 43.77 31.51
N LEU A 453 -2.65 43.07 32.18
CA LEU A 453 -3.69 42.23 31.57
C LEU A 453 -5.06 42.74 32.00
N PHE A 454 -6.08 42.54 31.17
CA PHE A 454 -7.46 42.89 31.54
C PHE A 454 -7.97 42.07 32.74
N GLU A 455 -7.66 40.77 32.75
CA GLU A 455 -7.96 39.86 33.85
C GLU A 455 -6.76 38.94 34.10
N THR A 456 -6.36 38.80 35.36
CA THR A 456 -5.27 37.91 35.76
C THR A 456 -5.78 36.52 36.06
N ASN A 457 -5.90 35.69 35.02
CA ASN A 457 -6.31 34.31 35.18
C ASN A 457 -5.10 33.38 35.29
N LEU A 458 -4.92 32.74 36.46
CA LEU A 458 -3.87 31.75 36.69
C LEU A 458 -4.10 30.42 35.95
N ARG A 459 -5.27 30.24 35.32
CA ARG A 459 -5.66 29.06 34.53
C ARG A 459 -5.78 29.37 33.03
N ASP A 460 -5.09 30.41 32.53
CA ASP A 460 -4.97 30.66 31.09
C ASP A 460 -4.15 29.54 30.43
N GLU A 461 -4.43 29.25 29.16
CA GLU A 461 -3.68 28.31 28.33
C GLU A 461 -2.29 28.86 27.95
N ARG A 462 -2.10 30.18 28.08
CA ARG A 462 -0.85 30.87 27.82
C ARG A 462 -0.16 31.25 29.13
N TYR A 463 1.17 31.25 29.10
CA TYR A 463 1.98 31.79 30.19
C TYR A 463 1.65 33.26 30.44
N LEU A 464 1.56 33.62 31.72
CA LEU A 464 1.42 35.00 32.15
C LEU A 464 2.71 35.78 31.83
N PRO A 465 2.64 37.11 31.73
CA PRO A 465 3.83 37.93 31.57
C PRO A 465 4.84 37.65 32.69
N PHE A 466 6.09 37.40 32.29
CA PHE A 466 7.22 37.06 33.17
C PHE A 466 7.10 35.72 33.91
N GLU A 467 6.10 34.90 33.59
CA GLU A 467 5.97 33.58 34.19
C GLU A 467 7.18 32.70 33.84
N GLY A 468 7.69 32.00 34.85
CA GLY A 468 8.86 31.13 34.75
C GLY A 468 10.21 31.87 34.69
N ALA A 469 10.21 33.21 34.62
CA ALA A 469 11.43 34.00 34.75
C ALA A 469 12.01 33.92 36.17
N GLY A 470 13.32 34.16 36.30
CA GLY A 470 13.99 34.13 37.60
C GLY A 470 13.65 35.34 38.49
N ALA A 471 13.53 35.09 39.79
CA ALA A 471 13.27 36.14 40.77
C ALA A 471 14.42 37.16 40.88
N ILE A 472 15.67 36.70 40.69
CA ILE A 472 16.84 37.57 40.58
C ILE A 472 16.77 38.22 39.20
N SER A 473 16.52 39.52 39.16
CA SER A 473 16.07 40.15 37.90
C SER A 473 16.45 41.62 37.79
N SER A 474 16.66 42.08 36.56
CA SER A 474 16.89 43.48 36.23
C SER A 474 15.70 44.01 35.44
N TRP A 475 15.11 45.09 35.90
CA TRP A 475 13.88 45.67 35.33
C TRP A 475 14.12 47.07 34.82
N ARG A 476 13.38 47.45 33.79
CA ARG A 476 13.31 48.80 33.26
C ARG A 476 11.89 49.31 33.31
N LEU A 477 11.71 50.47 33.94
CA LEU A 477 10.43 51.17 33.99
C LEU A 477 10.50 52.40 33.10
N GLU A 478 9.46 52.61 32.29
CA GLU A 478 9.33 53.74 31.38
C GLU A 478 7.93 54.34 31.50
N ILE A 479 7.86 55.61 31.86
CA ILE A 479 6.67 56.45 31.87
C ILE A 479 6.77 57.41 30.68
N PRO A 480 5.74 57.47 29.80
CA PRO A 480 5.72 58.41 28.70
C PRO A 480 5.78 59.86 29.21
N ASN A 481 6.85 60.59 28.84
CA ASN A 481 7.07 61.97 29.25
C ASN A 481 6.86 62.99 28.12
N ASP A 482 6.69 62.53 26.87
CA ASP A 482 6.48 63.43 25.72
C ASP A 482 5.19 64.24 25.85
N ILE A 483 4.14 63.61 26.42
CA ILE A 483 2.86 64.23 26.75
C ILE A 483 2.49 63.74 28.16
N PRO A 484 2.83 64.49 29.22
CA PRO A 484 2.58 64.06 30.59
C PRO A 484 1.09 64.12 30.91
N ALA A 485 0.48 62.96 31.15
CA ALA A 485 -0.94 62.84 31.52
C ALA A 485 -1.21 63.23 32.99
N PHE A 486 -0.19 63.15 33.84
CA PHE A 486 -0.24 63.50 35.26
C PHE A 486 1.11 64.10 35.70
N ASP A 487 1.15 64.68 36.90
CA ASP A 487 2.38 65.25 37.45
C ASP A 487 3.27 64.15 38.07
N PRO A 488 4.44 63.83 37.49
CA PRO A 488 5.36 62.80 38.00
C PRO A 488 5.95 63.14 39.37
N ASP A 489 5.94 64.40 39.82
CA ASP A 489 6.43 64.77 41.15
C ASP A 489 5.57 64.14 42.26
N THR A 490 4.28 63.93 41.97
CA THR A 490 3.29 63.36 42.90
C THR A 490 3.48 61.87 43.19
N ILE A 491 4.35 61.17 42.43
CA ILE A 491 4.67 59.76 42.65
C ILE A 491 5.33 59.62 44.02
N SER A 492 4.69 58.93 44.96
CA SER A 492 5.25 58.74 46.30
C SER A 492 6.22 57.55 46.36
N ASP A 493 5.93 56.50 45.59
CA ASP A 493 6.71 55.29 45.44
C ASP A 493 6.29 54.56 44.15
N VAL A 494 7.00 53.49 43.81
CA VAL A 494 6.59 52.49 42.84
C VAL A 494 6.77 51.12 43.46
N ILE A 495 5.71 50.31 43.48
CA ILE A 495 5.68 49.03 44.18
C ILE A 495 5.50 47.92 43.16
N LEU A 496 6.44 46.98 43.15
CA LEU A 496 6.35 45.73 42.40
C LEU A 496 5.76 44.66 43.31
N HIS A 497 4.63 44.10 42.89
CA HIS A 497 3.99 42.95 43.51
C HIS A 497 4.42 41.70 42.75
N ILE A 498 5.42 40.99 43.27
CA ILE A 498 5.99 39.80 42.64
C ILE A 498 5.42 38.59 43.34
N ARG A 499 4.61 37.80 42.62
CA ARG A 499 4.23 36.46 43.06
C ARG A 499 5.22 35.48 42.46
N TYR A 500 5.82 34.65 43.29
CA TYR A 500 6.85 33.70 42.86
C TYR A 500 6.65 32.35 43.54
N THR A 501 7.18 31.30 42.91
CA THR A 501 7.31 29.97 43.50
C THR A 501 8.74 29.71 43.91
N ALA A 502 8.94 28.87 44.92
CA ALA A 502 10.26 28.46 45.36
C ALA A 502 10.27 27.02 45.89
N ARG A 503 11.46 26.42 45.98
CA ARG A 503 11.68 25.09 46.55
C ARG A 503 12.51 25.21 47.83
N GLU A 504 12.26 24.30 48.76
CA GLU A 504 12.97 24.25 50.04
C GLU A 504 14.34 23.59 49.93
N ALA A 505 15.35 24.23 50.50
CA ALA A 505 16.69 23.67 50.73
C ALA A 505 17.21 24.12 52.09
N GLY A 506 16.75 23.46 53.16
CA GLY A 506 17.00 23.88 54.53
C GLY A 506 18.47 24.08 54.91
N HIS A 507 19.40 23.35 54.29
CA HIS A 507 20.84 23.49 54.51
C HIS A 507 21.41 24.82 53.98
N LEU A 508 20.75 25.50 53.04
CA LEU A 508 21.16 26.81 52.54
C LEU A 508 20.81 27.96 53.49
N LYS A 509 19.97 27.72 54.51
CA LYS A 509 19.43 28.77 55.37
C LYS A 509 20.51 29.51 56.16
N ALA A 510 21.46 28.79 56.75
CA ALA A 510 22.50 29.39 57.57
C ALA A 510 23.40 30.31 56.74
N ASP A 511 23.93 29.78 55.63
CA ASP A 511 24.84 30.51 54.73
C ASP A 511 24.13 31.71 54.05
N ALA A 512 22.83 31.59 53.75
CA ALA A 512 22.03 32.71 53.23
C ALA A 512 21.91 33.85 54.24
N VAL A 513 21.59 33.54 55.50
CA VAL A 513 21.47 34.54 56.56
C VAL A 513 22.81 35.21 56.84
N GLU A 514 23.90 34.44 56.85
CA GLU A 514 25.25 34.97 57.00
C GLU A 514 25.59 35.93 55.86
N THR A 515 25.34 35.53 54.61
CA THR A 515 25.58 36.36 53.42
C THR A 515 24.79 37.66 53.45
N VAL A 516 23.53 37.64 53.91
CA VAL A 516 22.72 38.85 54.06
C VAL A 516 23.35 39.78 55.09
N LYS A 517 23.75 39.27 56.26
CA LYS A 517 24.34 40.08 57.33
C LYS A 517 25.68 40.69 56.92
N THR A 518 26.66 39.86 56.60
CA THR A 518 28.04 40.30 56.34
C THR A 518 28.22 40.88 54.94
N GLY A 519 27.51 40.35 53.95
CA GLY A 519 27.67 40.73 52.55
C GLY A 519 26.81 41.91 52.11
N MET A 520 25.71 42.22 52.80
CA MET A 520 24.81 43.30 52.41
C MET A 520 24.59 44.31 53.53
N LEU A 521 24.16 43.87 54.71
CA LEU A 521 23.81 44.79 55.78
C LEU A 521 25.03 45.54 56.34
N GLU A 522 26.22 44.92 56.32
CA GLU A 522 27.51 45.50 56.72
C GLU A 522 28.25 46.24 55.58
N THR A 523 27.75 46.17 54.33
CA THR A 523 28.44 46.79 53.19
C THR A 523 28.03 48.25 53.00
N ALA A 524 28.99 49.18 53.08
CA ALA A 524 28.74 50.60 52.88
C ALA A 524 28.13 50.91 51.50
N GLY A 525 27.03 51.67 51.48
CA GLY A 525 26.35 52.08 50.25
C GLY A 525 25.27 51.11 49.75
N SER A 526 25.05 49.98 50.41
CA SER A 526 24.04 48.98 50.01
C SER A 526 22.61 49.36 50.42
N LEU A 527 22.44 50.01 51.57
CA LEU A 527 21.14 50.38 52.14
C LEU A 527 20.94 51.89 52.08
N LEU A 528 19.82 52.30 51.50
CA LEU A 528 19.51 53.69 51.25
C LEU A 528 18.12 54.04 51.78
N GLN A 529 17.99 55.20 52.41
CA GLN A 529 16.72 55.74 52.87
C GLN A 529 16.50 57.13 52.28
N LEU A 530 15.35 57.34 51.63
CA LEU A 530 15.00 58.61 50.97
C LEU A 530 14.14 59.50 51.84
N PHE A 531 14.62 60.73 52.02
CA PHE A 531 13.93 61.84 52.67
C PHE A 531 13.73 63.00 51.68
N CYS A 532 12.67 63.76 51.86
CA CYS A 532 12.44 65.03 51.19
C CYS A 532 12.60 66.17 52.20
N LEU A 533 13.63 67.02 52.04
CA LEU A 533 13.91 68.09 53.00
C LEU A 533 12.73 69.06 53.15
N ASN A 534 12.03 69.33 52.05
CA ASN A 534 10.88 70.23 52.04
C ASN A 534 9.70 69.70 52.87
N GLN A 535 9.59 68.38 53.06
CA GLN A 535 8.47 67.73 53.73
C GLN A 535 8.88 67.18 55.10
N ASP A 536 9.90 66.31 55.13
CA ASP A 536 10.35 65.62 56.34
C ASP A 536 11.09 66.56 57.31
N PHE A 537 11.77 67.59 56.77
CA PHE A 537 12.52 68.60 57.54
C PHE A 537 12.01 70.03 57.26
N GLY A 538 10.69 70.18 57.05
CA GLY A 538 10.10 71.42 56.55
C GLY A 538 10.41 72.67 57.38
N THR A 539 10.46 72.55 58.71
CA THR A 539 10.79 73.67 59.62
C THR A 539 12.22 74.18 59.43
N ASP A 540 13.18 73.26 59.35
CA ASP A 540 14.60 73.61 59.22
C ASP A 540 14.94 74.02 57.78
N TRP A 541 14.25 73.44 56.79
CA TRP A 541 14.31 73.89 55.40
C TRP A 541 13.77 75.32 55.23
N GLN A 542 12.67 75.66 55.88
CA GLN A 542 12.13 77.02 55.83
C GLN A 542 13.09 78.03 56.48
N ARG A 543 13.68 77.69 57.63
CA ARG A 543 14.72 78.52 58.27
C ARG A 543 15.92 78.74 57.36
N PHE A 544 16.36 77.72 56.65
CA PHE A 544 17.46 77.80 55.70
C PHE A 544 17.13 78.71 54.51
N THR A 545 15.94 78.62 53.94
CA THR A 545 15.53 79.41 52.76
C THR A 545 15.19 80.87 53.09
N SER A 546 14.62 81.13 54.27
CA SER A 546 14.21 82.48 54.69
C SER A 546 15.31 83.31 55.35
N ALA A 547 16.50 82.75 55.58
CA ALA A 547 17.58 83.46 56.26
C ALA A 547 18.15 84.62 55.42
N ALA A 548 18.35 85.76 56.09
CA ALA A 548 18.65 87.06 55.49
C ALA A 548 20.03 87.17 54.81
N ASN A 549 21.00 86.36 55.23
CA ASN A 549 22.34 86.31 54.65
C ASN A 549 22.93 84.88 54.72
N ASP A 550 23.97 84.61 53.94
CA ASP A 550 24.59 83.28 53.88
C ASP A 550 25.15 82.80 55.22
N ASN A 551 25.61 83.71 56.07
CA ASN A 551 26.16 83.36 57.39
C ASN A 551 25.08 82.91 58.39
N ALA A 552 23.83 83.34 58.21
CA ALA A 552 22.68 82.94 59.02
C ALA A 552 21.95 81.71 58.47
N ARG A 553 22.29 81.24 57.27
CA ARG A 553 21.69 80.06 56.64
C ARG A 553 22.27 78.80 57.23
N LYS A 554 21.49 78.14 58.08
CA LYS A 554 21.85 76.87 58.72
C LYS A 554 20.70 75.88 58.55
N LEU A 555 21.01 74.68 58.05
CA LEU A 555 20.08 73.57 57.97
C LEU A 555 20.51 72.52 59.00
N ALA A 556 19.66 72.27 59.99
CA ALA A 556 19.85 71.17 60.93
C ALA A 556 19.08 69.94 60.42
N VAL A 557 19.78 68.84 60.22
CA VAL A 557 19.18 67.53 59.89
C VAL A 557 19.37 66.65 61.11
N ASN A 558 18.25 66.17 61.68
CA ASN A 558 18.26 65.27 62.83
C ASN A 558 17.59 63.93 62.46
N LEU A 559 18.38 62.87 62.37
CA LEU A 559 17.91 61.52 62.08
C LEU A 559 17.94 60.67 63.35
N VAL A 560 16.88 59.92 63.59
CA VAL A 560 16.72 58.98 64.71
C VAL A 560 16.50 57.58 64.12
N GLU A 561 16.77 56.53 64.90
CA GLU A 561 16.58 55.13 64.48
C GLU A 561 15.17 54.83 63.94
N ASP A 562 14.14 55.51 64.47
CA ASP A 562 12.75 55.31 64.03
C ASP A 562 12.48 55.76 62.58
N HIS A 563 13.39 56.50 61.95
CA HIS A 563 13.31 56.87 60.54
C HIS A 563 13.77 55.74 59.59
N PHE A 564 14.35 54.67 60.12
CA PHE A 564 14.87 53.53 59.37
C PHE A 564 13.98 52.30 59.54
N PRO A 565 14.11 51.27 58.68
CA PRO A 565 13.31 50.06 58.78
C PRO A 565 13.47 49.34 60.12
N TYR A 566 12.41 48.69 60.59
CA TYR A 566 12.37 48.00 61.88
C TYR A 566 13.53 47.01 62.11
N TRP A 567 13.97 46.29 61.08
CA TRP A 567 15.08 45.34 61.19
C TRP A 567 16.43 46.03 61.49
N ALA A 568 16.62 47.28 61.05
CA ALA A 568 17.84 48.05 61.34
C ALA A 568 17.91 48.40 62.83
N ARG A 569 16.75 48.65 63.46
CA ARG A 569 16.66 48.86 64.91
C ARG A 569 16.99 47.60 65.72
N VAL A 570 16.61 46.43 65.22
CA VAL A 570 16.86 45.16 65.92
C VAL A 570 18.32 44.70 65.78
N LEU A 571 18.91 44.89 64.60
CA LEU A 571 20.29 44.48 64.33
C LEU A 571 21.32 45.49 64.83
N GLY A 572 20.90 46.74 65.08
CA GLY A 572 21.81 47.84 65.36
C GLY A 572 22.26 48.50 64.06
N MET A 573 22.57 49.79 64.14
CA MET A 573 23.05 50.59 63.03
C MET A 573 24.45 51.11 63.34
N ASP A 574 25.31 51.15 62.32
CA ASP A 574 26.64 51.75 62.45
C ASP A 574 26.54 53.21 62.88
N ASP A 575 27.56 53.67 63.60
CA ASP A 575 27.61 55.04 64.10
C ASP A 575 27.74 56.05 62.96
N THR A 576 28.19 55.63 61.77
CA THR A 576 28.37 56.53 60.63
C THR A 576 27.29 56.38 59.55
N ILE A 577 26.69 57.49 59.16
CA ILE A 577 25.74 57.58 58.03
C ILE A 577 26.26 58.59 57.02
N THR A 578 26.12 58.29 55.74
CA THR A 578 26.50 59.20 54.66
C THR A 578 25.27 59.80 53.98
N LEU A 579 25.17 61.13 53.99
CA LEU A 579 24.06 61.88 53.42
C LEU A 579 24.42 62.42 52.04
N SER A 580 23.65 62.04 51.03
CA SER A 580 23.77 62.56 49.67
C SER A 580 22.55 63.39 49.30
N PHE A 581 22.75 64.56 48.72
CA PHE A 581 21.68 65.50 48.39
C PHE A 581 21.43 65.53 46.89
N CYS A 582 20.16 65.48 46.50
CA CYS A 582 19.74 65.42 45.11
C CYS A 582 18.60 66.41 44.85
N CYS A 583 18.52 66.94 43.64
CA CYS A 583 17.44 67.81 43.19
C CYS A 583 17.07 67.41 41.76
N ILE A 584 15.77 67.42 41.46
CA ILE A 584 15.29 67.22 40.10
C ILE A 584 15.29 68.58 39.40
N ASP A 585 15.99 68.68 38.27
CA ASP A 585 15.87 69.82 37.36
C ASP A 585 14.81 69.46 36.31
N TRP A 586 13.58 69.88 36.58
CA TRP A 586 12.42 69.63 35.72
C TRP A 586 12.57 70.26 34.33
N THR A 587 13.33 71.35 34.19
CA THR A 587 13.54 72.00 32.89
C THR A 587 14.48 71.23 31.97
N LYS A 588 15.42 70.48 32.56
CA LYS A 588 16.41 69.67 31.82
C LYS A 588 16.10 68.17 31.85
N HIS A 589 14.99 67.77 32.48
CA HIS A 589 14.63 66.38 32.72
C HIS A 589 15.80 65.57 33.28
N LYS A 590 16.50 66.12 34.29
CA LYS A 590 17.73 65.54 34.81
C LYS A 590 17.78 65.55 36.33
N LEU A 591 18.23 64.44 36.91
CA LEU A 591 18.59 64.36 38.32
C LEU A 591 19.98 65.00 38.54
N SER A 592 20.04 66.04 39.36
CA SER A 592 21.27 66.69 39.80
C SER A 592 21.64 66.21 41.19
N ILE A 593 22.83 65.63 41.34
CA ILE A 593 23.35 65.12 42.61
C ILE A 593 24.44 66.08 43.11
N ALA A 594 24.50 66.33 44.41
CA ALA A 594 25.56 67.11 45.03
C ALA A 594 26.92 66.40 44.82
N PRO A 595 27.99 67.14 44.49
CA PRO A 595 29.28 66.53 44.14
C PRO A 595 29.99 65.85 45.31
N LYS A 596 29.61 66.18 46.55
CA LYS A 596 30.17 65.62 47.77
C LYS A 596 29.05 65.20 48.71
N ALA A 597 29.27 64.13 49.45
CA ALA A 597 28.37 63.64 50.48
C ALA A 597 28.82 64.12 51.87
N VAL A 598 27.88 64.16 52.83
CA VAL A 598 28.15 64.57 54.22
C VAL A 598 28.09 63.34 55.11
N SER A 599 29.23 62.97 55.70
CA SER A 599 29.26 61.88 56.69
C SER A 599 28.93 62.42 58.08
N VAL A 600 28.02 61.74 58.78
CA VAL A 600 27.49 62.12 60.08
C VAL A 600 27.75 60.99 61.06
N VAL A 601 28.33 61.32 62.21
CA VAL A 601 28.57 60.37 63.30
C VAL A 601 27.44 60.47 64.31
N ARG A 602 26.96 59.33 64.79
CA ARG A 602 25.94 59.20 65.81
C ARG A 602 26.43 59.80 67.11
N THR A 603 25.59 60.61 67.74
CA THR A 603 25.79 61.06 69.13
C THR A 603 24.90 60.20 70.05
N PRO A 604 25.42 59.69 71.17
CA PRO A 604 24.61 58.96 72.16
C PRO A 604 23.38 59.78 72.57
N ASP A 605 22.22 59.12 72.65
CA ASP A 605 20.90 59.70 72.99
C ASP A 605 20.30 60.75 72.03
N GLU A 606 21.10 61.34 71.13
CA GLU A 606 20.67 62.44 70.25
C GLU A 606 20.56 62.07 68.76
N GLY A 607 20.97 60.86 68.36
CA GLY A 607 20.89 60.38 66.98
C GLY A 607 21.98 60.94 66.06
N TRP A 608 21.71 61.00 64.76
CA TRP A 608 22.62 61.58 63.76
C TRP A 608 22.22 63.02 63.46
N LYS A 609 23.04 63.97 63.92
CA LYS A 609 22.83 65.41 63.71
C LYS A 609 23.85 65.96 62.72
N ALA A 610 23.38 66.52 61.60
CA ALA A 610 24.19 67.30 60.69
C ALA A 610 23.75 68.77 60.72
N ALA A 611 24.71 69.68 60.90
CA ALA A 611 24.51 71.11 60.71
C ALA A 611 25.19 71.51 59.39
N ILE A 612 24.40 71.92 58.41
CA ILE A 612 24.89 72.38 57.12
C ILE A 612 24.84 73.91 57.10
N ASP A 613 26.00 74.53 57.06
CA ASP A 613 26.21 75.97 57.02
C ASP A 613 27.12 76.38 55.84
N LYS A 614 27.49 77.65 55.75
CA LYS A 614 28.28 78.20 54.63
C LYS A 614 29.59 77.45 54.37
N ASP A 615 30.20 76.90 55.41
CA ASP A 615 31.50 76.21 55.33
C ASP A 615 31.34 74.75 54.90
N SER A 616 30.10 74.24 54.88
CA SER A 616 29.78 72.90 54.41
C SER A 616 29.84 72.79 52.88
N GLU A 617 30.45 71.73 52.37
CA GLU A 617 30.70 71.55 50.94
C GLU A 617 29.43 71.41 50.09
N VAL A 618 28.31 71.01 50.72
CA VAL A 618 27.00 70.86 50.08
C VAL A 618 26.18 72.16 50.10
N PHE A 619 26.59 73.17 50.87
CA PHE A 619 25.85 74.43 51.03
C PHE A 619 25.61 75.15 49.70
N ALA A 620 26.62 75.21 48.83
CA ALA A 620 26.49 75.83 47.52
C ALA A 620 25.43 75.13 46.65
N PHE A 621 25.31 73.80 46.76
CA PHE A 621 24.30 73.03 46.05
C PHE A 621 22.89 73.30 46.60
N LEU A 622 22.72 73.30 47.92
CA LEU A 622 21.42 73.59 48.56
C LEU A 622 20.98 75.02 48.26
N LYS A 623 21.89 76.00 48.36
CA LYS A 623 21.63 77.40 48.03
C LYS A 623 21.20 77.57 46.58
N LYS A 624 21.83 76.88 45.63
CA LYS A 624 21.46 76.95 44.21
C LYS A 624 20.05 76.41 43.96
N ASN A 625 19.63 75.39 44.70
CA ASN A 625 18.39 74.65 44.46
C ASN A 625 17.26 74.96 45.45
N MET A 626 17.33 76.06 46.21
CA MET A 626 16.34 76.41 47.25
C MET A 626 14.91 76.53 46.74
N ALA A 627 14.72 76.94 45.48
CA ALA A 627 13.42 77.07 44.86
C ALA A 627 12.80 75.72 44.45
N ASN A 628 13.60 74.66 44.44
CA ASN A 628 13.19 73.32 44.03
C ASN A 628 12.99 72.40 45.24
N LYS A 629 12.38 71.23 45.01
CA LYS A 629 12.36 70.15 46.00
C LYS A 629 13.74 69.49 46.08
N VAL A 630 14.30 69.48 47.28
CA VAL A 630 15.58 68.83 47.56
C VAL A 630 15.34 67.54 48.32
N TYR A 631 15.92 66.47 47.79
CA TYR A 631 15.89 65.13 48.37
C TYR A 631 17.22 64.84 49.06
N MET A 632 17.16 64.10 50.15
CA MET A 632 18.30 63.61 50.90
C MET A 632 18.23 62.09 50.94
N VAL A 633 19.27 61.43 50.47
CA VAL A 633 19.45 59.98 50.56
C VAL A 633 20.45 59.70 51.67
N ALA A 634 20.00 59.01 52.72
CA ALA A 634 20.87 58.54 53.79
C ALA A 634 21.31 57.11 53.48
N SER A 635 22.62 56.93 53.26
CA SER A 635 23.26 55.63 53.16
C SER A 635 23.66 55.17 54.55
N TYR A 636 23.21 53.99 54.95
CA TYR A 636 23.43 53.42 56.27
C TYR A 636 23.86 51.96 56.18
N VAL A 637 24.35 51.43 57.29
CA VAL A 637 24.88 50.07 57.44
C VAL A 637 24.42 49.56 58.81
N THR A 638 24.23 48.24 58.98
CA THR A 638 24.01 47.67 60.31
C THR A 638 25.32 47.52 61.08
N ALA A 639 25.25 47.62 62.41
CA ALA A 639 26.41 47.51 63.29
C ALA A 639 26.91 46.06 63.47
#